data_AF-A0A966XDD3-F1
#
_entry.id   AF-A0A966XDD3-F1
#
_cell.length_a   1.000
_cell.length_b   1.000
_cell.length_c   1.000
_cell.angle_alpha   90.00
_cell.angle_beta   90.00
_cell.angle_gamma   90.00
#
_symmetry.space_group_name_H-M   'P 1'
#
loop_
_entity.id
_entity.type
_entity.pdbx_description
1 polymer ?
#
loop_
_entity_poly.entity_id
_entity_poly.type
_entity_poly.pdbx_seq_one_letter_code
_entity_poly.pdbx_strand_id
1 'polypeptide(L)'
;RAIRARYVVDQPPDPYEVLGVTPDQSLDEIKRVWRKLVRESHPDQMIARGVPAEAVKLAEKRLIWLNEAFDSIEAEKTGKA
;
A
#
# COMPACT_ATOMS: atom_id res chain seq x y z
N ARG A 1 13.43 17.91 -5.65
CA ARG A 1 12.17 18.71 -5.68
C ARG A 1 11.04 17.72 -5.93
N ALA A 2 10.27 17.36 -4.90
CA ALA A 2 9.32 16.25 -4.94
C ALA A 2 8.10 16.61 -5.80
N ILE A 3 7.96 15.95 -6.94
CA ILE A 3 6.76 16.02 -7.75
C ILE A 3 5.76 15.09 -7.08
N ARG A 4 4.75 15.70 -6.44
CA ARG A 4 3.51 15.04 -6.04
C ARG A 4 2.99 14.27 -7.25
N ALA A 5 3.01 12.95 -7.17
CA ALA A 5 2.27 12.07 -8.04
C ALA A 5 0.82 12.60 -8.07
N ARG A 6 0.48 13.19 -9.20
CA ARG A 6 -0.89 13.59 -9.50
C ARG A 6 -1.65 12.29 -9.52
N TYR A 7 -2.61 12.14 -8.60
CA TYR A 7 -3.64 11.11 -8.66
C TYR A 7 -4.23 11.11 -10.07
N VAL A 8 -3.73 10.23 -10.95
CA VAL A 8 -4.34 9.94 -12.24
C VAL A 8 -5.50 9.02 -11.91
N VAL A 9 -6.71 9.55 -11.98
CA VAL A 9 -7.95 8.90 -11.50
C VAL A 9 -8.29 7.62 -12.29
N ASP A 10 -7.64 7.39 -13.43
CA ASP A 10 -7.95 6.28 -14.36
C ASP A 10 -6.82 5.26 -14.60
N GLN A 11 -5.67 5.38 -13.92
CA GLN A 11 -4.61 4.37 -14.03
C GLN A 11 -4.53 3.55 -12.73
N PRO A 12 -4.45 2.20 -12.80
CA PRO A 12 -4.16 1.42 -11.61
C PRO A 12 -2.88 1.99 -10.98
N PRO A 13 -2.92 2.37 -9.69
CA PRO A 13 -1.84 3.09 -9.07
C PRO A 13 -0.58 2.22 -9.11
N ASP A 14 0.54 2.82 -9.51
CA ASP A 14 1.82 2.14 -9.57
C ASP A 14 2.08 1.47 -8.20
N PRO A 15 2.39 0.15 -8.16
CA PRO A 15 2.52 -0.56 -6.89
C PRO A 15 3.64 0.03 -6.01
N TYR A 16 4.70 0.59 -6.61
CA TYR A 16 5.77 1.29 -5.90
C TYR A 16 5.25 2.60 -5.29
N GLU A 17 4.39 3.34 -6.00
CA GLU A 17 3.73 4.54 -5.46
C GLU A 17 2.72 4.22 -4.35
N VAL A 18 1.96 3.13 -4.48
CA VAL A 18 1.00 2.67 -3.45
C VAL A 18 1.70 2.39 -2.12
N LEU A 19 2.86 1.73 -2.17
CA LEU A 19 3.68 1.46 -0.99
C LEU A 19 4.59 2.63 -0.60
N GLY A 20 4.74 3.66 -1.44
CA GLY A 20 5.65 4.78 -1.22
C GLY A 20 7.13 4.37 -1.21
N VAL A 21 7.48 3.37 -2.01
CA VAL A 21 8.82 2.80 -2.12
C VAL A 21 9.37 3.02 -3.54
N THR A 22 10.65 2.70 -3.74
CA THR A 22 11.30 2.79 -5.05
C THR A 22 11.64 1.39 -5.57
N PRO A 23 11.67 1.17 -6.90
CA PRO A 23 12.06 -0.12 -7.47
C PRO A 23 13.50 -0.53 -7.13
N ASP A 24 14.37 0.43 -6.81
CA ASP A 24 15.75 0.20 -6.36
C ASP A 24 15.84 -0.45 -4.96
N GLN A 25 14.77 -0.39 -4.16
CA GLN A 25 14.76 -1.01 -2.82
C GLN A 25 14.75 -2.53 -2.91
N SER A 26 15.38 -3.15 -1.92
CA SER A 26 15.33 -4.60 -1.75
C SER A 26 13.92 -5.07 -1.38
N LEU A 27 13.57 -6.32 -1.72
CA LEU A 27 12.28 -6.91 -1.35
C LEU A 27 12.06 -6.88 0.17
N ASP A 28 13.12 -7.05 0.96
CA ASP A 28 13.06 -6.98 2.42
C ASP A 28 12.71 -5.59 2.95
N GLU A 29 13.25 -4.53 2.33
CA GLU A 29 12.90 -3.14 2.66
C GLU A 29 11.43 -2.86 2.33
N ILE A 30 11.00 -3.26 1.14
CA ILE A 30 9.63 -3.09 0.68
C ILE A 30 8.66 -3.86 1.59
N LYS A 31 9.00 -5.09 1.98
CA LYS A 31 8.22 -5.90 2.92
C LYS A 31 8.14 -5.28 4.32
N ARG A 32 9.19 -4.59 4.79
CA ARG A 32 9.14 -3.82 6.03
C ARG A 32 8.16 -2.65 5.91
N VAL A 33 8.19 -1.91 4.82
CA VAL A 33 7.26 -0.78 4.57
C VAL A 33 5.82 -1.27 4.46
N TRP A 34 5.57 -2.32 3.67
CA TRP A 34 4.25 -2.94 3.53
C TRP A 34 3.66 -3.35 4.89
N ARG A 35 4.41 -4.09 5.72
CA ARG A 35 3.95 -4.49 7.08
C ARG A 35 3.59 -3.30 7.95
N LYS A 36 4.35 -2.20 7.86
CA LYS A 36 4.06 -0.97 8.60
C LYS A 36 2.74 -0.36 8.12
N LEU A 37 2.55 -0.21 6.82
CA LEU A 37 1.34 0.35 6.23
C LEU A 37 0.09 -0.47 6.53
N VAL A 38 0.19 -1.80 6.51
CA VAL A 38 -0.90 -2.72 6.89
C VAL A 38 -1.28 -2.52 8.36
N ARG A 39 -0.30 -2.46 9.25
CA ARG A 39 -0.56 -2.24 10.69
C ARG A 39 -1.19 -0.88 10.96
N GLU A 40 -0.78 0.15 10.25
CA GLU A 40 -1.33 1.51 10.37
C GLU A 40 -2.75 1.62 9.79
N SER A 41 -3.07 0.81 8.78
CA SER A 41 -4.38 0.79 8.12
C SER A 41 -5.34 -0.24 8.74
N HIS A 42 -4.97 -0.91 9.83
CA HIS A 42 -5.77 -2.01 10.37
C HIS A 42 -7.12 -1.52 10.92
N PRO A 43 -8.26 -2.07 10.45
CA PRO A 43 -9.59 -1.62 10.86
C PRO A 43 -9.81 -1.75 12.37
N ASP A 44 -9.30 -2.78 13.03
CA ASP A 44 -9.38 -2.92 14.50
C ASP A 44 -8.79 -1.71 15.25
N GLN A 45 -7.67 -1.14 14.79
CA GLN A 45 -7.10 0.05 15.43
C GLN A 45 -7.96 1.29 15.20
N MET A 46 -8.65 1.36 14.07
CA MET A 46 -9.54 2.47 13.74
C MET A 46 -10.85 2.36 14.51
N ILE A 47 -11.44 1.17 14.61
CA ILE A 47 -12.63 0.89 15.41
C ILE A 47 -12.35 1.19 16.89
N ALA A 48 -11.21 0.74 17.43
CA ALA A 48 -10.82 1.02 18.80
C ALA A 48 -10.64 2.52 19.11
N ARG A 49 -10.36 3.35 18.08
CA ARG A 49 -10.24 4.80 18.19
C ARG A 49 -11.56 5.54 17.94
N GLY A 50 -12.67 4.83 17.73
CA GLY A 50 -13.98 5.42 17.45
C GLY A 50 -14.09 6.04 16.06
N VAL A 51 -13.30 5.56 15.10
CA VAL A 51 -13.35 6.05 13.71
C VAL A 51 -14.69 5.64 13.05
N PRO A 52 -15.34 6.53 12.28
CA PRO A 52 -16.60 6.21 11.59
C PRO A 52 -16.48 5.01 10.63
N ALA A 53 -17.59 4.29 10.44
CA ALA A 53 -17.64 3.08 9.60
C ALA A 53 -17.22 3.35 8.14
N GLU A 54 -17.49 4.54 7.60
CA GLU A 54 -17.07 4.96 6.27
C GLU A 54 -15.54 5.03 6.15
N ALA A 55 -14.87 5.50 7.20
CA ALA A 55 -13.42 5.58 7.25
C ALA A 55 -12.78 4.19 7.48
N VAL A 56 -13.47 3.28 8.18
CA VAL A 56 -13.08 1.85 8.26
C VAL A 56 -13.14 1.20 6.87
N LYS A 57 -14.23 1.39 6.12
CA LYS A 57 -14.35 0.88 4.73
C LYS A 57 -13.26 1.43 3.81
N LEU A 58 -12.85 2.69 3.99
CA LEU A 58 -11.75 3.26 3.23
C LEU A 58 -10.41 2.60 3.58
N ALA A 59 -10.20 2.27 4.85
CA ALA A 59 -9.01 1.57 5.31
C ALA A 59 -8.95 0.11 4.81
N GLU A 60 -10.08 -0.57 4.75
CA GLU A 60 -10.20 -1.90 4.12
C GLU A 60 -9.80 -1.83 2.63
N LYS A 61 -10.34 -0.87 1.88
CA LYS A 61 -9.94 -0.65 0.48
C LYS A 61 -8.45 -0.37 0.34
N ARG A 62 -7.90 0.43 1.25
CA ARG A 62 -6.46 0.71 1.28
C ARG A 62 -5.64 -0.55 1.54
N LEU A 63 -6.07 -1.42 2.46
CA LEU A 63 -5.41 -2.70 2.73
C LEU A 63 -5.38 -3.60 1.50
N ILE A 64 -6.48 -3.65 0.74
CA ILE A 64 -6.54 -4.41 -0.52
C ILE A 64 -5.46 -3.89 -1.48
N TRP A 65 -5.41 -2.58 -1.72
CA TRP A 65 -4.39 -1.98 -2.60
C TRP A 65 -2.96 -2.22 -2.12
N LEU A 66 -2.71 -2.13 -0.81
CA LEU A 66 -1.38 -2.40 -0.24
C LEU A 66 -0.93 -3.84 -0.48
N ASN A 67 -1.85 -4.81 -0.37
CA ASN A 67 -1.54 -6.21 -0.62
C ASN A 67 -1.32 -6.47 -2.11
N GLU A 68 -2.22 -5.99 -2.98
CA GLU A 68 -2.08 -6.13 -4.44
C GLU A 68 -0.77 -5.52 -4.95
N ALA A 69 -0.38 -4.36 -4.40
CA ALA A 69 0.87 -3.71 -4.74
C ALA A 69 2.09 -4.52 -4.30
N PHE A 70 2.08 -5.04 -3.08
CA PHE A 70 3.17 -5.88 -2.57
C PHE A 70 3.29 -7.17 -3.36
N ASP A 71 2.18 -7.85 -3.65
CA ASP A 71 2.15 -9.09 -4.43
C ASP A 71 2.72 -8.87 -5.84
N SER A 72 2.36 -7.74 -6.48
CA SER A 72 2.87 -7.37 -7.80
C SER A 72 4.39 -7.16 -7.78
N ILE A 73 4.91 -6.43 -6.78
CA ILE A 73 6.35 -6.18 -6.64
C ILE A 73 7.11 -7.46 -6.27
N GLU A 74 6.53 -8.31 -5.42
CA GLU A 74 7.12 -9.59 -5.03
C GLU A 74 7.21 -10.52 -6.25
N ALA A 75 6.17 -10.62 -7.07
CA ALA A 75 6.18 -11.37 -8.31
C ALA A 75 7.27 -10.87 -9.28
N GLU A 76 7.35 -9.56 -9.48
CA GLU A 76 8.38 -8.92 -10.32
C GLU A 76 9.80 -9.22 -9.82
N LYS A 77 10.06 -9.05 -8.52
CA LYS A 77 11.39 -9.24 -7.93
C LYS A 77 11.79 -10.70 -7.79
N THR A 78 10.83 -11.62 -7.68
CA THR A 78 11.10 -13.07 -7.59
C THR A 78 11.12 -13.76 -8.95
N GLY A 79 10.80 -13.03 -10.03
CA GLY A 79 10.76 -13.58 -11.39
C GLY A 79 9.63 -14.60 -11.60
N LYS A 80 8.61 -14.59 -10.73
CA LYS A 80 7.39 -15.39 -10.90
C LYS A 80 6.44 -14.63 -11.83
N ALA A 81 6.73 -14.67 -13.12
CA ALA A 81 5.79 -14.32 -14.17
C ALA A 81 5.11 -15.58 -14.71
#